data_AF-A0A973LR85-F1
#
_entry.id   AF-A0A973LR85-F1
#
_cell.length_a   1.000
_cell.length_b   1.000
_cell.length_c   1.000
_cell.angle_alpha   90.00
_cell.angle_beta   90.00
_cell.angle_gamma   90.00
#
_symmetry.space_group_name_H-M   'P 1'
#
loop_
_entity.id
_entity.type
_entity.pdbx_description
1 polymer ?
#
loop_
_entity_poly.entity_id
_entity_poly.type
_entity_poly.pdbx_seq_one_letter_code
_entity_poly.pdbx_strand_id
1 'polypeptide(L)'
;MTFSSIDPREMHRLGQGVQEAGKALTGCASQIRSILAGVRLSHPGITAIDQVSHWLTEQAPDLYRRRDLAYEAEKVDTDVFGHPAAGAVVPPGPVRIDEGRLIPSRVRAEADQAAGLVGAAARGDKDALRRLAAFRDRMSDPRFATALLEKLGPQALTTLPVEMSARVRKALDQGPEQARGMREQNRDLLSMLGAALAHATVAKGGTPRLGDRFLESLKKQGRQETEAPEMGGLTAPGYWALGQVLAASPQEPYSSWFMRTVGRDMIRWDRDHLKEHGVRFLPRDTDVYNLPAPADSQPFQDTDQVGAADPIAALMTVAGRAKEPAQALLADRDLLTYVMHDRRPQWAMGDHGESLGRAMEAAMSGQDDLSKTMAVMASQIYADEVRPHVSLDENGKVVFDNPSDLDDLSGIRDNMGHILGDHADD
;
A
#
# COMPACT_ATOMS: atom_id res chain seq x y z
N MET A 1 -10.69 -13.77 23.56
CA MET A 1 -9.41 -14.09 22.89
C MET A 1 -9.11 -15.55 23.16
N THR A 2 -9.07 -16.38 22.11
CA THR A 2 -8.69 -17.79 22.17
C THR A 2 -7.21 -17.89 21.85
N PHE A 3 -6.45 -18.56 22.71
CA PHE A 3 -5.02 -18.75 22.50
C PHE A 3 -4.72 -20.24 22.40
N SER A 4 -3.82 -20.60 21.51
CA SER A 4 -3.30 -21.96 21.39
C SER A 4 -1.78 -21.94 21.53
N SER A 5 -1.23 -22.97 22.16
CA SER A 5 0.21 -23.11 22.34
C SER A 5 0.76 -24.06 21.27
N ILE A 6 1.72 -23.61 20.47
CA ILE A 6 2.23 -24.33 19.29
C ILE A 6 3.75 -24.29 19.28
N ASP A 7 4.42 -25.44 19.11
CA ASP A 7 5.86 -25.46 18.82
C ASP A 7 6.08 -25.13 17.32
N PRO A 8 6.70 -23.98 16.98
CA PRO A 8 6.85 -23.55 15.59
C PRO A 8 7.78 -24.47 14.79
N ARG A 9 8.72 -25.17 15.43
CA ARG A 9 9.64 -26.12 14.76
C ARG A 9 8.89 -27.38 14.37
N GLU A 10 8.04 -27.90 15.25
CA GLU A 10 7.20 -29.06 14.96
C GLU A 10 6.18 -28.73 13.87
N MET A 11 5.56 -27.55 13.92
CA MET A 11 4.65 -27.10 12.87
C MET A 11 5.33 -26.90 11.52
N HIS A 12 6.58 -26.43 11.51
CA HIS A 12 7.32 -26.31 10.25
C HIS A 12 7.53 -27.68 9.60
N ARG A 13 7.94 -28.68 10.39
CA ARG A 13 8.12 -30.07 9.92
C ARG A 13 6.79 -30.70 9.49
N LEU A 14 5.73 -30.48 10.27
CA LEU A 14 4.39 -30.97 9.94
C LEU A 14 3.88 -30.35 8.65
N GLY A 15 4.04 -29.04 8.46
CA GLY A 15 3.64 -28.33 7.25
C GLY A 15 4.35 -28.85 6.01
N GLN A 16 5.68 -29.04 6.09
CA GLN A 16 6.46 -29.68 5.01
C GLN A 16 5.96 -31.10 4.72
N GLY A 17 5.79 -31.93 5.75
CA GLY A 17 5.32 -33.30 5.61
C GLY A 17 3.92 -33.41 5.00
N VAL A 18 2.99 -32.55 5.40
CA VAL A 18 1.62 -32.48 4.84
C VAL A 18 1.66 -32.08 3.36
N GLN A 19 2.51 -31.12 2.99
CA GLN A 19 2.64 -30.67 1.61
C GLN A 19 3.31 -31.72 0.72
N GLU A 20 4.37 -32.37 1.19
CA GLU A 20 5.04 -33.47 0.49
C GLU A 20 4.10 -34.67 0.32
N ALA A 21 3.35 -35.03 1.36
CA ALA A 21 2.35 -36.09 1.31
C ALA A 21 1.23 -35.78 0.29
N GLY A 22 0.72 -34.55 0.27
CA GLY A 22 -0.27 -34.11 -0.73
C GLY A 22 0.27 -34.20 -2.17
N LYS A 23 1.50 -33.74 -2.41
CA LYS A 23 2.15 -33.88 -3.73
C LYS A 23 2.34 -35.35 -4.13
N ALA A 24 2.81 -36.19 -3.20
CA ALA A 24 3.03 -37.61 -3.44
C ALA A 24 1.72 -38.36 -3.74
N LEU A 25 0.64 -38.06 -3.01
CA LEU A 25 -0.69 -38.64 -3.24
C LEU A 25 -1.27 -38.22 -4.59
N THR A 26 -1.09 -36.95 -4.98
CA THR A 26 -1.48 -36.46 -6.33
C THR A 26 -0.70 -37.20 -7.43
N GLY A 27 0.61 -37.37 -7.24
CA GLY A 27 1.45 -38.16 -8.14
C GLY A 27 0.97 -39.61 -8.25
N CYS A 28 0.67 -40.26 -7.12
CA CYS A 28 0.17 -41.63 -7.07
C CYS A 28 -1.19 -41.77 -7.76
N ALA A 29 -2.14 -40.85 -7.50
CA ALA A 29 -3.46 -40.86 -8.15
C ALA A 29 -3.35 -40.70 -9.67
N SER A 30 -2.44 -39.85 -10.15
CA SER A 30 -2.22 -39.69 -11.60
C SER A 30 -1.59 -40.93 -12.25
N GLN A 31 -0.64 -41.59 -11.59
CA GLN A 31 -0.09 -42.87 -12.06
C GLN A 31 -1.17 -43.97 -12.11
N ILE A 32 -1.98 -44.12 -11.05
CA ILE A 32 -3.05 -45.11 -11.01
C ILE A 32 -4.09 -44.83 -12.10
N ARG A 33 -4.45 -43.56 -12.36
CA ARG A 33 -5.32 -43.19 -13.48
C ARG A 33 -4.73 -43.57 -14.83
N SER A 34 -3.43 -43.33 -15.04
CA SER A 34 -2.76 -43.70 -16.29
C SER A 34 -2.79 -45.21 -16.54
N ILE A 35 -2.53 -46.01 -15.49
CA ILE A 35 -2.58 -47.48 -15.56
C ILE A 35 -4.01 -47.96 -15.85
N LEU A 36 -5.01 -47.46 -15.12
CA LEU A 36 -6.40 -47.85 -15.27
C LEU A 36 -7.00 -47.42 -16.61
N ALA A 37 -6.63 -46.25 -17.13
CA ALA A 37 -6.99 -45.80 -18.46
C ALA A 37 -6.44 -46.73 -19.55
N GLY A 38 -5.21 -47.25 -19.36
CA GLY A 38 -4.60 -48.24 -20.24
C GLY A 38 -5.38 -49.56 -20.33
N VAL A 39 -6.14 -49.92 -19.29
CA VAL A 39 -7.01 -51.11 -19.24
C VAL A 39 -8.51 -50.78 -19.31
N ARG A 40 -8.87 -49.53 -19.62
CA ARG A 40 -10.27 -49.02 -19.70
C ARG A 40 -11.12 -49.27 -18.44
N LEU A 41 -10.51 -49.23 -17.26
CA LEU A 41 -11.20 -49.33 -15.97
C LEU A 41 -11.19 -47.98 -15.25
N SER A 42 -12.11 -47.80 -14.30
CA SER A 42 -12.09 -46.70 -13.33
C SER A 42 -12.29 -47.28 -11.92
N HIS A 43 -11.72 -46.63 -10.90
CA HIS A 43 -11.77 -47.12 -9.52
C HIS A 43 -12.16 -46.01 -8.53
N PRO A 44 -13.19 -46.19 -7.68
CA PRO A 44 -13.64 -45.18 -6.70
C PRO A 44 -12.56 -44.75 -5.69
N GLY A 45 -11.60 -45.64 -5.40
CA GLY A 45 -10.46 -45.34 -4.52
C GLY A 45 -9.55 -44.22 -5.03
N ILE A 46 -9.50 -43.94 -6.33
CA ILE A 46 -8.76 -42.77 -6.86
C ILE A 46 -9.42 -41.49 -6.39
N THR A 47 -10.75 -41.42 -6.43
CA THR A 47 -11.51 -40.25 -5.97
C THR A 47 -11.26 -39.97 -4.50
N ALA A 48 -11.16 -41.01 -3.66
CA ALA A 48 -10.82 -40.85 -2.25
C ALA A 48 -9.39 -40.33 -2.04
N ILE A 49 -8.40 -40.80 -2.82
CA ILE A 49 -7.03 -40.28 -2.79
C ILE A 49 -6.99 -38.82 -3.25
N ASP A 50 -7.73 -38.46 -4.29
CA ASP A 50 -7.85 -37.09 -4.77
C ASP A 50 -8.48 -36.18 -3.71
N GLN A 51 -9.52 -36.64 -3.01
CA GLN A 51 -10.16 -35.90 -1.91
C GLN A 51 -9.21 -35.68 -0.73
N VAL A 52 -8.47 -36.71 -0.30
CA VAL A 52 -7.50 -36.60 0.80
C VAL A 52 -6.34 -35.69 0.40
N SER A 53 -5.83 -35.83 -0.82
CA SER A 53 -4.77 -34.96 -1.35
C SER A 53 -5.23 -33.50 -1.41
N HIS A 54 -6.45 -33.27 -1.90
CA HIS A 54 -7.04 -31.94 -1.96
C HIS A 54 -7.21 -31.35 -0.56
N TRP A 55 -7.74 -32.13 0.39
CA TRP A 55 -7.87 -31.72 1.79
C TRP A 55 -6.52 -31.36 2.42
N LEU A 56 -5.49 -32.20 2.26
CA LEU A 56 -4.13 -31.92 2.76
C LEU A 56 -3.56 -30.63 2.16
N THR A 57 -3.79 -30.41 0.86
CA THR A 57 -3.37 -29.20 0.16
C THR A 57 -4.15 -27.96 0.64
N GLU A 58 -5.42 -28.11 1.00
CA GLU A 58 -6.25 -27.04 1.57
C GLU A 58 -5.85 -26.69 3.02
N GLN A 59 -5.39 -27.66 3.81
CA GLN A 59 -4.98 -27.43 5.20
C GLN A 59 -3.57 -26.85 5.35
N ALA A 60 -2.66 -27.17 4.41
CA ALA A 60 -1.26 -26.72 4.51
C ALA A 60 -1.09 -25.19 4.68
N PRO A 61 -1.83 -24.32 3.99
CA PRO A 61 -1.76 -22.88 4.21
C PRO A 61 -2.13 -22.45 5.65
N ASP A 62 -3.08 -23.13 6.31
CA ASP A 62 -3.44 -22.79 7.69
C ASP A 62 -2.33 -23.16 8.67
N LEU A 63 -1.68 -24.31 8.46
CA LEU A 63 -0.52 -24.74 9.24
C LEU A 63 0.64 -23.74 9.12
N TYR A 64 0.92 -23.26 7.91
CA TYR A 64 1.94 -22.23 7.68
C TYR A 64 1.58 -20.89 8.34
N ARG A 65 0.31 -20.49 8.34
CA ARG A 65 -0.11 -19.26 9.03
C ARG A 65 0.02 -19.36 10.54
N ARG A 66 -0.35 -20.49 11.12
CA ARG A 66 -0.15 -20.73 12.57
C ARG A 66 1.33 -20.72 12.94
N ARG A 67 2.19 -21.26 12.09
CA ARG A 67 3.65 -21.15 12.20
C ARG A 67 4.12 -19.69 12.13
N ASP A 68 3.66 -18.94 11.13
CA ASP A 68 4.08 -17.55 10.93
C ASP A 68 3.62 -16.65 12.09
N LEU A 69 2.42 -16.90 12.64
CA LEU A 69 1.94 -16.25 13.88
C LEU A 69 2.83 -16.57 15.09
N ALA A 70 3.33 -17.81 15.20
CA ALA A 70 4.25 -18.21 16.26
C ALA A 70 5.63 -17.55 16.08
N TYR A 71 6.14 -17.44 14.85
CA TYR A 71 7.37 -16.70 14.57
C TYR A 71 7.24 -15.21 14.88
N GLU A 72 6.12 -14.59 14.52
CA GLU A 72 5.86 -13.18 14.85
C GLU A 72 5.77 -12.95 16.37
N ALA A 73 5.10 -13.85 17.11
CA ALA A 73 5.00 -13.76 18.57
C ALA A 73 6.38 -13.80 19.26
N GLU A 74 7.30 -14.60 18.71
CA GLU A 74 8.68 -14.73 19.21
C GLU A 74 9.68 -13.79 18.52
N LYS A 75 9.23 -12.91 17.62
CA LYS A 75 10.08 -11.99 16.84
C LYS A 75 11.21 -12.70 16.09
N VAL A 76 10.89 -13.86 15.50
CA VAL A 76 11.81 -14.64 14.66
C VAL A 76 11.80 -14.06 13.26
N ASP A 77 12.97 -13.63 12.78
CA ASP A 77 13.14 -13.20 11.40
C ASP A 77 12.99 -14.38 10.43
N THR A 78 12.22 -14.17 9.36
CA THR A 78 11.98 -15.17 8.32
C THR A 78 12.32 -14.67 6.92
N ASP A 79 12.75 -15.58 6.05
CA ASP A 79 12.96 -15.32 4.63
C ASP A 79 11.64 -15.19 3.83
N VAL A 80 11.77 -14.97 2.53
CA VAL A 80 10.62 -14.80 1.60
C VAL A 80 9.77 -16.07 1.47
N PHE A 81 10.24 -17.23 1.93
CA PHE A 81 9.52 -18.50 1.90
C PHE A 81 8.94 -18.88 3.28
N GLY A 82 9.20 -18.08 4.31
CA GLY A 82 8.75 -18.32 5.69
C GLY A 82 9.64 -19.33 6.43
N HIS A 83 10.88 -19.52 5.99
CA HIS A 83 11.89 -20.20 6.79
C HIS A 83 12.59 -19.20 7.71
N PRO A 84 13.01 -19.59 8.92
CA PRO A 84 13.86 -18.73 9.75
C PRO A 84 15.09 -18.28 8.94
N ALA A 85 15.37 -16.97 8.98
CA ALA A 85 16.53 -16.40 8.30
C ALA A 85 17.83 -17.05 8.81
N ALA A 86 18.89 -17.04 8.00
CA ALA A 86 20.17 -17.60 8.41
C ALA A 86 20.67 -16.92 9.71
N GLY A 87 20.83 -17.70 10.77
CA GLY A 87 21.22 -17.20 12.10
C GLY A 87 20.07 -16.85 13.04
N ALA A 88 18.81 -16.89 12.59
CA ALA A 88 17.65 -16.66 13.44
C ALA A 88 17.49 -17.80 14.47
N VAL A 89 17.35 -17.45 15.75
CA VAL A 89 17.12 -18.41 16.83
C VAL A 89 15.61 -18.59 17.00
N VAL A 90 15.10 -19.75 16.62
CA VAL A 90 13.71 -20.14 16.92
C VAL A 90 13.65 -20.68 18.36
N PRO A 91 12.96 -20.06 19.31
CA PRO A 91 12.86 -20.57 20.68
C PRO A 91 12.28 -21.99 20.72
N PRO A 92 12.81 -22.90 21.57
CA PRO A 92 12.23 -24.23 21.74
C PRO A 92 10.95 -24.17 22.60
N GLY A 93 9.98 -25.03 22.29
CA GLY A 93 8.76 -25.18 23.08
C GLY A 93 7.56 -24.41 22.54
N PRO A 94 6.39 -24.58 23.17
CA PRO A 94 5.14 -24.11 22.62
C PRO A 94 4.93 -22.61 22.85
N VAL A 95 4.70 -21.88 21.77
CA VAL A 95 4.45 -20.44 21.71
C VAL A 95 2.95 -20.17 21.73
N ARG A 96 2.52 -19.18 22.52
CA ARG A 96 1.12 -18.78 22.61
C ARG A 96 0.74 -17.91 21.40
N ILE A 97 -0.05 -18.46 20.49
CA ILE A 97 -0.60 -17.73 19.34
C ILE A 97 -2.00 -17.20 19.64
N ASP A 98 -2.33 -16.01 19.13
CA ASP A 98 -3.69 -15.47 19.15
C ASP A 98 -4.49 -16.00 17.96
N GLU A 99 -5.39 -16.95 18.20
CA GLU A 99 -6.22 -17.53 17.15
C GLU A 99 -7.24 -16.53 16.58
N GLY A 100 -7.49 -15.40 17.26
CA GLY A 100 -8.29 -14.30 16.70
C GLY A 100 -7.74 -13.77 15.38
N ARG A 101 -6.44 -13.97 15.14
CA ARG A 101 -5.72 -13.60 13.92
C ARG A 101 -5.88 -14.59 12.78
N LEU A 102 -6.51 -15.74 13.02
CA LEU A 102 -6.87 -16.68 11.96
C LEU A 102 -8.12 -16.20 11.23
N ILE A 103 -8.10 -16.32 9.91
CA ILE A 103 -9.23 -15.94 9.05
C ILE A 103 -10.01 -17.21 8.69
N PRO A 104 -11.33 -17.28 8.99
CA PRO A 104 -12.14 -18.45 8.69
C PRO A 104 -12.13 -18.82 7.19
N SER A 105 -12.16 -20.11 6.86
CA SER A 105 -12.09 -20.60 5.47
C SER A 105 -13.20 -20.02 4.58
N ARG A 106 -14.40 -19.81 5.12
CA ARG A 106 -15.50 -19.16 4.40
C ARG A 106 -15.15 -17.73 3.97
N VAL A 107 -14.56 -16.94 4.87
CA VAL A 107 -14.13 -15.57 4.58
C VAL A 107 -13.04 -15.56 3.52
N ARG A 108 -12.13 -16.55 3.56
CA ARG A 108 -11.09 -16.72 2.53
C ARG A 108 -11.69 -17.08 1.17
N ALA A 109 -12.67 -17.99 1.11
CA ALA A 109 -13.34 -18.33 -0.14
C ALA A 109 -14.09 -17.12 -0.75
N GLU A 110 -14.74 -16.32 0.09
CA GLU A 110 -15.37 -15.06 -0.32
C GLU A 110 -14.34 -14.05 -0.84
N ALA A 111 -13.20 -13.91 -0.16
CA ALA A 111 -12.09 -13.04 -0.59
C ALA A 111 -11.43 -13.53 -1.89
N ASP A 112 -11.31 -14.84 -2.07
CA ASP A 112 -10.80 -15.46 -3.30
C ASP A 112 -11.68 -15.15 -4.50
N GLN A 113 -13.00 -15.23 -4.32
CA GLN A 113 -13.95 -14.82 -5.34
C GLN A 113 -13.81 -13.32 -5.66
N ALA A 114 -13.73 -12.47 -4.64
CA ALA A 114 -13.58 -11.03 -4.82
C ALA A 114 -12.26 -10.68 -5.52
N ALA A 115 -11.15 -11.36 -5.21
CA ALA A 115 -9.86 -11.14 -5.86
C ALA A 115 -9.93 -11.40 -7.38
N GLY A 116 -10.62 -12.47 -7.79
CA GLY A 116 -10.86 -12.75 -9.21
C GLY A 116 -11.68 -11.65 -9.90
N LEU A 117 -12.69 -11.12 -9.21
CA LEU A 117 -13.52 -10.02 -9.71
C LEU A 117 -12.74 -8.70 -9.80
N VAL A 118 -11.89 -8.39 -8.83
CA VAL A 118 -11.00 -7.20 -8.84
C VAL A 118 -10.11 -7.21 -10.08
N GLY A 119 -9.41 -8.33 -10.34
CA GLY A 119 -8.55 -8.44 -11.51
C GLY A 119 -9.32 -8.33 -12.83
N ALA A 120 -10.49 -8.96 -12.93
CA ALA A 120 -11.33 -8.87 -14.12
C ALA A 120 -11.88 -7.44 -14.33
N ALA A 121 -12.32 -6.77 -13.27
CA ALA A 121 -12.83 -5.40 -13.32
C ALA A 121 -11.74 -4.39 -13.73
N ALA A 122 -10.50 -4.54 -13.22
CA ALA A 122 -9.36 -3.72 -13.62
C ALA A 122 -9.03 -3.84 -15.12
N ARG A 123 -9.26 -5.02 -15.71
CA ARG A 123 -9.13 -5.26 -17.17
C ARG A 123 -10.36 -4.85 -17.99
N GLY A 124 -11.47 -4.47 -17.34
CA GLY A 124 -12.63 -3.86 -18.00
C GLY A 124 -13.87 -4.73 -18.08
N ASP A 125 -13.90 -5.83 -17.35
CA ASP A 125 -15.10 -6.63 -17.20
C ASP A 125 -16.14 -5.89 -16.35
N LYS A 126 -17.15 -5.34 -17.02
CA LYS A 126 -18.28 -4.62 -16.40
C LYS A 126 -19.12 -5.54 -15.52
N ASP A 127 -19.22 -6.82 -15.85
CA ASP A 127 -19.99 -7.79 -15.06
C ASP A 127 -19.24 -8.13 -13.78
N ALA A 128 -17.90 -8.23 -13.86
CA ALA A 128 -17.07 -8.38 -12.69
C ALA A 128 -17.21 -7.19 -11.75
N LEU A 129 -17.19 -5.95 -12.26
CA LEU A 129 -17.38 -4.74 -11.46
C LEU A 129 -18.76 -4.73 -10.77
N ARG A 130 -19.83 -5.06 -11.50
CA ARG A 130 -21.19 -5.17 -10.91
C ARG A 130 -21.27 -6.21 -9.80
N ARG A 131 -20.65 -7.38 -9.99
CA ARG A 131 -20.60 -8.44 -8.97
C ARG A 131 -19.72 -8.05 -7.78
N LEU A 132 -18.67 -7.27 -8.02
CA LEU A 132 -17.77 -6.80 -6.97
C LEU A 132 -18.46 -5.82 -6.03
N ALA A 133 -19.46 -5.06 -6.49
CA ALA A 133 -20.23 -4.15 -5.65
C ALA A 133 -20.86 -4.83 -4.41
N ALA A 134 -21.21 -6.12 -4.50
CA ALA A 134 -21.72 -6.90 -3.36
C ALA A 134 -20.70 -7.09 -2.23
N PHE A 135 -19.41 -6.86 -2.49
CA PHE A 135 -18.32 -6.94 -1.52
C PHE A 135 -17.88 -5.57 -1.00
N ARG A 136 -18.52 -4.46 -1.38
CA ARG A 136 -18.11 -3.11 -0.98
C ARG A 136 -18.01 -2.97 0.54
N ASP A 137 -19.07 -3.33 1.26
CA ASP A 137 -19.11 -3.23 2.74
C ASP A 137 -18.13 -4.20 3.42
N ARG A 138 -17.73 -5.26 2.70
CA ARG A 138 -16.76 -6.25 3.21
C ARG A 138 -15.33 -5.72 3.17
N MET A 139 -15.01 -4.71 2.35
CA MET A 139 -13.67 -4.12 2.27
C MET A 139 -13.21 -3.52 3.60
N SER A 140 -14.16 -3.12 4.46
CA SER A 140 -13.88 -2.59 5.79
C SER A 140 -13.81 -3.65 6.90
N ASP A 141 -14.11 -4.92 6.61
CA ASP A 141 -13.91 -6.03 7.55
C ASP A 141 -12.41 -6.43 7.54
N PRO A 142 -11.66 -6.27 8.66
CA PRO A 142 -10.23 -6.56 8.68
C PRO A 142 -9.87 -7.99 8.25
N ARG A 143 -10.75 -8.98 8.53
CA ARG A 143 -10.51 -10.37 8.13
C ARG A 143 -10.67 -10.54 6.63
N PHE A 144 -11.72 -9.98 6.05
CA PHE A 144 -11.95 -10.06 4.62
C PHE A 144 -10.89 -9.25 3.85
N ALA A 145 -10.60 -8.02 4.30
CA ALA A 145 -9.58 -7.16 3.72
C ALA A 145 -8.20 -7.82 3.72
N THR A 146 -7.79 -8.41 4.84
CA THR A 146 -6.52 -9.13 4.94
C THR A 146 -6.50 -10.33 4.00
N ALA A 147 -7.54 -11.16 3.97
CA ALA A 147 -7.59 -12.32 3.07
C ALA A 147 -7.60 -11.91 1.58
N LEU A 148 -8.31 -10.83 1.23
CA LEU A 148 -8.36 -10.30 -0.13
C LEU A 148 -6.98 -9.86 -0.59
N LEU A 149 -6.27 -9.09 0.23
CA LEU A 149 -4.94 -8.61 -0.11
C LEU A 149 -3.90 -9.72 -0.10
N GLU A 150 -3.97 -10.67 0.83
CA GLU A 150 -3.15 -11.90 0.77
C GLU A 150 -3.35 -12.65 -0.56
N LYS A 151 -4.58 -12.70 -1.07
CA LYS A 151 -4.90 -13.37 -2.32
C LYS A 151 -4.46 -12.60 -3.55
N LEU A 152 -4.70 -11.29 -3.58
CA LEU A 152 -4.27 -10.41 -4.67
C LEU A 152 -2.75 -10.33 -4.75
N GLY A 153 -2.09 -10.33 -3.59
CA GLY A 153 -0.66 -10.14 -3.47
C GLY A 153 -0.24 -8.67 -3.60
N PRO A 154 0.99 -8.34 -3.18
CA PRO A 154 1.51 -6.98 -3.20
C PRO A 154 1.71 -6.44 -4.63
N GLN A 155 2.00 -7.30 -5.60
CA GLN A 155 2.17 -6.92 -7.00
C GLN A 155 0.87 -6.36 -7.61
N ALA A 156 -0.29 -6.91 -7.26
CA ALA A 156 -1.56 -6.42 -7.79
C ALA A 156 -1.84 -4.95 -7.41
N LEU A 157 -1.37 -4.50 -6.24
CA LEU A 157 -1.52 -3.12 -5.78
C LEU A 157 -0.72 -2.12 -6.64
N THR A 158 0.30 -2.59 -7.36
CA THR A 158 1.12 -1.77 -8.25
C THR A 158 0.80 -1.99 -9.73
N THR A 159 0.28 -3.16 -10.12
CA THR A 159 -0.04 -3.44 -11.54
C THR A 159 -1.44 -3.04 -11.94
N LEU A 160 -2.46 -3.25 -11.09
CA LEU A 160 -3.85 -2.96 -11.45
C LEU A 160 -4.09 -1.48 -11.80
N PRO A 161 -3.54 -0.48 -11.07
CA PRO A 161 -3.68 0.91 -11.47
C PRO A 161 -3.04 1.20 -12.84
N VAL A 162 -1.93 0.54 -13.18
CA VAL A 162 -1.27 0.68 -14.49
C VAL A 162 -2.14 0.10 -15.61
N GLU A 163 -2.76 -1.06 -15.40
CA GLU A 163 -3.73 -1.63 -16.34
C GLU A 163 -4.94 -0.70 -16.55
N MET A 164 -5.45 -0.08 -15.48
CA MET A 164 -6.53 0.91 -15.54
C MET A 164 -6.11 2.16 -16.33
N SER A 165 -4.93 2.71 -16.06
CA SER A 165 -4.39 3.88 -16.79
C SER A 165 -4.21 3.61 -18.28
N ALA A 166 -3.72 2.43 -18.65
CA ALA A 166 -3.59 2.03 -20.06
C ALA A 166 -4.95 2.02 -20.78
N ARG A 167 -6.00 1.53 -20.09
CA ARG A 167 -7.36 1.56 -20.64
C ARG A 167 -7.93 2.97 -20.73
N VAL A 168 -7.67 3.82 -19.75
CA VAL A 168 -8.06 5.24 -19.79
C VAL A 168 -7.38 5.93 -20.96
N ARG A 169 -6.09 5.67 -21.23
CA ARG A 169 -5.41 6.22 -22.41
C ARG A 169 -6.11 5.85 -23.71
N LYS A 170 -6.42 4.57 -23.91
CA LYS A 170 -7.17 4.12 -25.10
C LYS A 170 -8.57 4.73 -25.20
N ALA A 171 -9.21 4.98 -24.06
CA ALA A 171 -10.51 5.65 -24.03
C ALA A 171 -10.39 7.14 -24.38
N LEU A 172 -9.33 7.83 -23.93
CA LEU A 172 -9.03 9.22 -24.30
C LEU A 172 -8.82 9.36 -25.81
N ASP A 173 -8.19 8.37 -26.46
CA ASP A 173 -8.04 8.33 -27.93
C ASP A 173 -9.38 8.21 -28.66
N GLN A 174 -10.42 7.68 -28.00
CA GLN A 174 -11.78 7.55 -28.54
C GLN A 174 -12.68 8.75 -28.21
N GLY A 175 -12.38 9.46 -27.12
CA GLY A 175 -13.04 10.69 -26.71
C GLY A 175 -13.07 10.89 -25.18
N PRO A 176 -13.17 12.15 -24.71
CA PRO A 176 -13.12 12.48 -23.28
C PRO A 176 -14.28 11.87 -22.47
N GLU A 177 -15.47 11.76 -23.04
CA GLU A 177 -16.64 11.17 -22.37
C GLU A 177 -16.49 9.66 -22.10
N GLN A 178 -15.84 8.93 -23.03
CA GLN A 178 -15.54 7.51 -22.83
C GLN A 178 -14.54 7.31 -21.69
N ALA A 179 -13.52 8.18 -21.61
CA ALA A 179 -12.54 8.16 -20.52
C ALA A 179 -13.19 8.48 -19.17
N ARG A 180 -14.08 9.48 -19.12
CA ARG A 180 -14.80 9.87 -17.89
C ARG A 180 -15.59 8.72 -17.28
N GLY A 181 -16.45 8.06 -18.06
CA GLY A 181 -17.24 6.93 -17.56
C GLY A 181 -16.38 5.74 -17.11
N MET A 182 -15.18 5.57 -17.68
CA MET A 182 -14.21 4.56 -17.24
C MET A 182 -13.52 4.95 -15.94
N ARG A 183 -13.17 6.23 -15.78
CA ARG A 183 -12.53 6.76 -14.57
C ARG A 183 -13.44 6.70 -13.35
N GLU A 184 -14.73 6.93 -13.52
CA GLU A 184 -15.72 6.73 -12.46
C GLU A 184 -15.73 5.28 -11.96
N GLN A 185 -15.69 4.31 -12.89
CA GLN A 185 -15.63 2.88 -12.55
C GLN A 185 -14.31 2.50 -11.86
N ASN A 186 -13.20 3.02 -12.36
CA ASN A 186 -11.88 2.79 -11.77
C ASN A 186 -11.78 3.43 -10.38
N ARG A 187 -12.40 4.59 -10.16
CA ARG A 187 -12.44 5.25 -8.84
C ARG A 187 -13.08 4.36 -7.78
N ASP A 188 -14.21 3.75 -8.11
CA ASP A 188 -14.90 2.81 -7.21
C ASP A 188 -14.00 1.62 -6.83
N LEU A 189 -13.29 1.05 -7.81
CA LEU A 189 -12.38 -0.07 -7.57
C LEU A 189 -11.14 0.33 -6.76
N LEU A 190 -10.52 1.48 -7.07
CA LEU A 190 -9.38 2.01 -6.32
C LEU A 190 -9.78 2.35 -4.88
N SER A 191 -10.99 2.88 -4.66
CA SER A 191 -11.53 3.16 -3.32
C SER A 191 -11.71 1.88 -2.51
N MET A 192 -12.25 0.82 -3.13
CA MET A 192 -12.36 -0.50 -2.50
C MET A 192 -10.99 -1.09 -2.13
N LEU A 193 -9.99 -0.95 -3.00
CA LEU A 193 -8.61 -1.38 -2.72
C LEU A 193 -7.97 -0.54 -1.61
N GLY A 194 -8.17 0.78 -1.62
CA GLY A 194 -7.69 1.70 -0.59
C GLY A 194 -8.26 1.36 0.78
N ALA A 195 -9.58 1.12 0.86
CA ALA A 195 -10.27 0.71 2.09
C ALA A 195 -9.74 -0.64 2.60
N ALA A 196 -9.65 -1.64 1.72
CA ALA A 196 -9.09 -2.94 2.09
C ALA A 196 -7.64 -2.80 2.62
N LEU A 197 -6.80 -1.99 1.99
CA LEU A 197 -5.42 -1.78 2.43
C LEU A 197 -5.33 -1.04 3.76
N ALA A 198 -6.17 -0.02 3.99
CA ALA A 198 -6.25 0.66 5.27
C ALA A 198 -6.59 -0.33 6.39
N HIS A 199 -7.69 -1.09 6.24
CA HIS A 199 -8.16 -2.04 7.26
C HIS A 199 -7.24 -3.25 7.46
N ALA A 200 -6.59 -3.74 6.41
CA ALA A 200 -5.69 -4.89 6.52
C ALA A 200 -4.34 -4.57 7.16
N THR A 201 -3.99 -3.28 7.33
CA THR A 201 -2.74 -2.89 7.99
C THR A 201 -2.93 -2.50 9.45
N VAL A 202 -4.16 -2.23 9.90
CA VAL A 202 -4.46 -1.83 11.28
C VAL A 202 -4.41 -3.03 12.22
N ALA A 203 -3.53 -2.94 13.23
CA ALA A 203 -3.47 -3.90 14.32
C ALA A 203 -4.44 -3.47 15.44
N LYS A 204 -5.66 -4.04 15.48
CA LYS A 204 -6.61 -3.81 16.59
C LYS A 204 -6.91 -5.11 17.31
N GLY A 205 -6.30 -5.31 18.48
CA GLY A 205 -6.68 -6.35 19.45
C GLY A 205 -6.96 -7.74 18.85
N GLY A 206 -5.92 -8.41 18.35
CA GLY A 206 -6.04 -9.78 17.83
C GLY A 206 -6.71 -9.91 16.46
N THR A 207 -6.99 -8.80 15.75
CA THR A 207 -7.45 -8.87 14.35
C THR A 207 -6.33 -9.37 13.42
N PRO A 208 -6.69 -10.14 12.39
CA PRO A 208 -5.77 -10.42 11.28
C PRO A 208 -5.30 -9.11 10.66
N ARG A 209 -4.04 -9.09 10.25
CA ARG A 209 -3.40 -8.00 9.52
C ARG A 209 -2.39 -8.59 8.54
N LEU A 210 -2.04 -7.84 7.51
CA LEU A 210 -0.91 -8.17 6.65
C LEU A 210 0.37 -8.29 7.49
N GLY A 211 1.21 -9.27 7.17
CA GLY A 211 2.49 -9.49 7.83
C GLY A 211 3.65 -8.73 7.18
N ASP A 212 4.81 -8.70 7.84
CA ASP A 212 6.02 -8.01 7.37
C ASP A 212 6.45 -8.44 5.97
N ARG A 213 6.34 -9.73 5.66
CA ARG A 213 6.64 -10.26 4.31
C ARG A 213 5.83 -9.58 3.21
N PHE A 214 4.55 -9.28 3.48
CA PHE A 214 3.70 -8.62 2.49
C PHE A 214 4.19 -7.19 2.26
N LEU A 215 4.47 -6.43 3.31
CA LEU A 215 4.95 -5.05 3.17
C LEU A 215 6.35 -4.96 2.56
N GLU A 216 7.26 -5.86 2.90
CA GLU A 216 8.59 -5.92 2.27
C GLU A 216 8.50 -6.26 0.78
N SER A 217 7.59 -7.17 0.42
CA SER A 217 7.30 -7.46 -0.99
C SER A 217 6.65 -6.25 -1.68
N LEU A 218 5.75 -5.53 -1.00
CA LEU A 218 5.14 -4.31 -1.53
C LEU A 218 6.18 -3.19 -1.74
N LYS A 219 7.16 -3.04 -0.85
CA LYS A 219 8.28 -2.10 -1.05
C LYS A 219 9.07 -2.43 -2.30
N LYS A 220 9.41 -3.72 -2.47
CA LYS A 220 10.13 -4.19 -3.65
C LYS A 220 9.33 -3.92 -4.93
N GLN A 221 8.02 -4.20 -4.93
CA GLN A 221 7.16 -3.92 -6.09
C GLN A 221 6.97 -2.42 -6.33
N GLY A 222 6.88 -1.61 -5.27
CA GLY A 222 6.77 -0.15 -5.36
C GLY A 222 7.95 0.50 -6.05
N ARG A 223 9.16 -0.02 -5.84
CA ARG A 223 10.38 0.46 -6.50
C ARG A 223 10.57 -0.04 -7.93
N GLN A 224 9.77 -1.01 -8.39
CA GLN A 224 9.89 -1.60 -9.73
C GLN A 224 9.02 -0.84 -10.73
N GLU A 225 9.49 -0.76 -11.98
CA GLU A 225 8.67 -0.32 -13.09
C GLU A 225 7.74 -1.42 -13.56
N THR A 226 6.51 -1.04 -13.91
CA THR A 226 5.52 -1.91 -14.52
C THR A 226 5.21 -1.38 -15.91
N GLU A 227 5.33 -2.25 -16.93
CA GLU A 227 4.93 -1.94 -18.29
C GLU A 227 3.40 -1.89 -18.41
N ALA A 228 2.91 -0.86 -19.10
CA ALA A 228 1.50 -0.73 -19.40
C ALA A 228 1.10 -1.59 -20.61
N PRO A 229 0.01 -2.38 -20.50
CA PRO A 229 -0.37 -3.33 -21.53
C PRO A 229 -0.79 -2.63 -22.83
N GLU A 230 -0.19 -3.06 -23.94
CA GLU A 230 -0.43 -2.53 -25.30
C GLU A 230 -0.12 -1.03 -25.45
N MET A 231 0.81 -0.50 -24.65
CA MET A 231 1.18 0.93 -24.64
C MET A 231 2.60 1.20 -25.14
N GLY A 232 3.15 0.33 -26.01
CA GLY A 232 4.41 0.60 -26.72
C GLY A 232 5.63 0.86 -25.82
N GLY A 233 5.69 0.25 -24.63
CA GLY A 233 6.81 0.40 -23.69
C GLY A 233 6.64 1.53 -22.66
N LEU A 234 5.48 2.18 -22.59
CA LEU A 234 5.19 3.07 -21.47
C LEU A 234 5.23 2.30 -20.15
N THR A 235 6.00 2.80 -19.18
CA THR A 235 6.12 2.23 -17.84
C THR A 235 5.64 3.21 -16.78
N ALA A 236 5.27 2.67 -15.61
CA ALA A 236 5.12 3.45 -14.39
C ALA A 236 5.80 2.74 -13.21
N PRO A 237 6.50 3.49 -12.34
CA PRO A 237 6.97 2.94 -11.08
C PRO A 237 5.79 2.47 -10.22
N GLY A 238 5.98 1.37 -9.50
CA GLY A 238 4.96 0.79 -8.65
C GLY A 238 4.47 1.75 -7.57
N TYR A 239 5.31 2.64 -7.06
CA TYR A 239 4.90 3.66 -6.09
C TYR A 239 4.00 4.74 -6.67
N TRP A 240 4.15 5.07 -7.96
CA TRP A 240 3.20 5.94 -8.65
C TRP A 240 1.84 5.27 -8.80
N ALA A 241 1.82 3.98 -9.13
CA ALA A 241 0.60 3.20 -9.19
C ALA A 241 -0.07 3.05 -7.82
N LEU A 242 0.71 2.76 -6.77
CA LEU A 242 0.22 2.72 -5.39
C LEU A 242 -0.32 4.08 -4.96
N GLY A 243 0.30 5.18 -5.39
CA GLY A 243 -0.20 6.55 -5.22
C GLY A 243 -1.64 6.73 -5.70
N GLN A 244 -2.04 6.07 -6.79
CA GLN A 244 -3.43 6.12 -7.28
C GLN A 244 -4.42 5.39 -6.35
N VAL A 245 -3.98 4.31 -5.69
CA VAL A 245 -4.77 3.63 -4.65
C VAL A 245 -4.90 4.52 -3.42
N LEU A 246 -3.82 5.17 -3.00
CA LEU A 246 -3.83 6.12 -1.87
C LEU A 246 -4.70 7.35 -2.16
N ALA A 247 -4.65 7.86 -3.41
CA ALA A 247 -5.41 9.02 -3.86
C ALA A 247 -6.92 8.77 -3.90
N ALA A 248 -7.35 7.50 -3.94
CA ALA A 248 -8.76 7.17 -3.71
C ALA A 248 -9.24 7.49 -2.29
N SER A 249 -8.30 7.81 -1.39
CA SER A 249 -8.49 8.47 -0.10
C SER A 249 -9.55 7.77 0.76
N PRO A 250 -9.31 6.51 1.17
CA PRO A 250 -10.25 5.77 2.02
C PRO A 250 -10.53 6.52 3.31
N GLN A 251 -11.74 6.37 3.87
CA GLN A 251 -12.14 7.14 5.05
C GLN A 251 -11.23 6.85 6.26
N GLU A 252 -10.85 5.59 6.41
CA GLU A 252 -10.04 5.11 7.50
C GLU A 252 -8.54 5.41 7.29
N PRO A 253 -7.83 5.83 8.35
CA PRO A 253 -6.40 6.04 8.27
C PRO A 253 -5.66 4.70 8.12
N TYR A 254 -4.57 4.72 7.35
CA TYR A 254 -3.62 3.61 7.33
C TYR A 254 -2.89 3.51 8.67
N SER A 255 -2.41 2.31 9.00
CA SER A 255 -1.66 2.11 10.24
C SER A 255 -0.32 2.86 10.26
N SER A 256 0.13 3.24 11.45
CA SER A 256 1.50 3.74 11.68
C SER A 256 2.59 2.79 11.17
N TRP A 257 2.33 1.49 11.20
CA TRP A 257 3.26 0.47 10.69
C TRP A 257 3.38 0.52 9.16
N PHE A 258 2.27 0.67 8.44
CA PHE A 258 2.29 0.90 7.00
C PHE A 258 3.03 2.20 6.65
N MET A 259 2.74 3.29 7.37
CA MET A 259 3.41 4.59 7.15
C MET A 259 4.92 4.52 7.39
N ARG A 260 5.35 3.86 8.47
CA ARG A 260 6.77 3.70 8.79
C ARG A 260 7.51 2.80 7.80
N THR A 261 6.82 1.80 7.23
CA THR A 261 7.44 0.77 6.40
C THR A 261 7.38 1.14 4.92
N VAL A 262 6.17 1.26 4.37
CA VAL A 262 5.94 1.55 2.94
C VAL A 262 5.96 3.04 2.69
N GLY A 263 5.32 3.85 3.55
CA GLY A 263 5.26 5.31 3.37
C GLY A 263 6.64 5.96 3.36
N ARG A 264 7.48 5.67 4.36
CA ARG A 264 8.87 6.17 4.38
C ARG A 264 9.72 5.64 3.24
N ASP A 265 9.51 4.40 2.80
CA ASP A 265 10.24 3.85 1.65
C ASP A 265 9.85 4.53 0.34
N MET A 266 8.57 4.90 0.19
CA MET A 266 8.07 5.69 -0.93
C MET A 266 8.72 7.08 -0.97
N ILE A 267 8.84 7.77 0.18
CA ILE A 267 9.55 9.06 0.27
C ILE A 267 11.04 8.89 -0.08
N ARG A 268 11.70 7.85 0.44
CA ARG A 268 13.10 7.56 0.11
C ARG A 268 13.29 7.31 -1.37
N TRP A 269 12.41 6.52 -1.97
CA TRP A 269 12.45 6.26 -3.40
C TRP A 269 12.26 7.54 -4.22
N ASP A 270 11.30 8.40 -3.85
CA ASP A 270 11.08 9.68 -4.54
C ASP A 270 12.32 10.58 -4.46
N ARG A 271 12.94 10.68 -3.27
CA ARG A 271 14.19 11.40 -3.06
C ARG A 271 15.32 10.87 -3.93
N ASP A 272 15.55 9.56 -3.86
CA ASP A 272 16.65 8.92 -4.60
C ASP A 272 16.42 9.08 -6.12
N HIS A 273 15.17 8.97 -6.57
CA HIS A 273 14.78 9.18 -7.97
C HIS A 273 15.03 10.62 -8.45
N LEU A 274 14.57 11.62 -7.69
CA LEU A 274 14.78 13.04 -8.05
C LEU A 274 16.26 13.43 -8.01
N LYS A 275 17.04 12.85 -7.08
CA LYS A 275 18.48 13.08 -7.03
C LYS A 275 19.20 12.56 -8.29
N GLU A 276 18.75 11.42 -8.81
CA GLU A 276 19.33 10.80 -10.01
C GLU A 276 18.83 11.42 -11.32
N HIS A 277 17.55 11.81 -11.38
CA HIS A 277 16.87 12.18 -12.63
C HIS A 277 16.43 13.64 -12.71
N GLY A 278 16.60 14.41 -11.63
CA GLY A 278 16.07 15.76 -11.51
C GLY A 278 14.55 15.77 -11.32
N VAL A 279 13.89 16.83 -11.79
CA VAL A 279 12.45 17.02 -11.61
C VAL A 279 11.67 16.01 -12.45
N ARG A 280 10.75 15.28 -11.80
CA ARG A 280 9.77 14.42 -12.47
C ARG A 280 8.45 15.16 -12.69
N PHE A 281 8.06 15.34 -13.94
CA PHE A 281 6.78 15.96 -14.29
C PHE A 281 5.59 15.13 -13.81
N LEU A 282 4.57 15.81 -13.27
CA LEU A 282 3.27 15.22 -12.96
C LEU A 282 2.46 15.01 -14.25
N PRO A 283 2.13 13.76 -14.63
CA PRO A 283 1.42 13.49 -15.87
C PRO A 283 0.06 14.16 -15.96
N ARG A 284 -0.13 14.97 -17.00
CA ARG A 284 -1.45 15.45 -17.44
C ARG A 284 -2.06 14.44 -18.39
N ASP A 285 -3.39 14.43 -18.47
CA ASP A 285 -4.08 13.61 -19.46
C ASP A 285 -3.69 13.95 -20.91
N THR A 286 -3.31 15.20 -21.16
CA THR A 286 -2.82 15.67 -22.46
C THR A 286 -1.46 15.11 -22.85
N ASP A 287 -0.73 14.51 -21.91
CA ASP A 287 0.64 14.03 -22.15
C ASP A 287 0.62 12.66 -22.79
N VAL A 288 0.76 12.61 -24.12
CA VAL A 288 0.73 11.36 -24.91
C VAL A 288 1.84 10.38 -24.51
N TYR A 289 2.93 10.88 -23.94
CA TYR A 289 4.09 10.09 -23.51
C TYR A 289 4.02 9.58 -22.06
N ASN A 290 2.92 9.83 -21.35
CA ASN A 290 2.73 9.36 -19.99
C ASN A 290 1.45 8.55 -19.84
N LEU A 291 1.35 7.78 -18.75
CA LEU A 291 0.10 7.14 -18.37
C LEU A 291 -0.82 8.18 -17.69
N PRO A 292 -2.08 8.29 -18.15
CA PRO A 292 -3.05 9.20 -17.54
C PRO A 292 -3.49 8.65 -16.18
N ALA A 293 -4.22 9.47 -15.43
CA ALA A 293 -4.82 9.04 -14.18
C ALA A 293 -5.83 7.92 -14.42
N PRO A 294 -5.79 6.82 -13.65
CA PRO A 294 -6.78 5.74 -13.78
C PRO A 294 -8.16 6.19 -13.29
N ALA A 295 -8.26 7.19 -12.42
CA ALA A 295 -9.49 7.82 -11.94
C ALA A 295 -9.36 9.35 -12.02
N ASP A 296 -10.46 10.10 -11.96
CA ASP A 296 -10.38 11.58 -12.02
C ASP A 296 -9.74 12.12 -10.73
N SER A 297 -8.44 12.33 -10.74
CA SER A 297 -7.70 13.12 -9.76
C SER A 297 -7.42 14.52 -10.32
N GLN A 298 -7.51 15.52 -9.45
CA GLN A 298 -7.15 16.91 -9.74
C GLN A 298 -5.91 17.26 -8.90
N PRO A 299 -4.71 16.79 -9.31
CA PRO A 299 -3.50 17.01 -8.53
C PRO A 299 -2.98 18.45 -8.64
N PHE A 300 -3.48 19.22 -9.61
CA PHE A 300 -3.03 20.57 -9.94
C PHE A 300 -3.94 21.60 -9.27
N GLN A 301 -3.42 22.35 -8.30
CA GLN A 301 -4.15 23.40 -7.61
C GLN A 301 -4.66 24.47 -8.60
N ASP A 302 -5.85 25.02 -8.32
CA ASP A 302 -6.47 26.10 -9.11
C ASP A 302 -6.72 25.80 -10.60
N THR A 303 -6.76 24.52 -10.98
CA THR A 303 -7.12 24.09 -12.33
C THR A 303 -8.20 23.00 -12.32
N ASP A 304 -8.92 22.87 -13.43
CA ASP A 304 -9.84 21.76 -13.69
C ASP A 304 -9.15 20.55 -14.37
N GLN A 305 -7.82 20.60 -14.51
CA GLN A 305 -7.06 19.60 -15.25
C GLN A 305 -7.02 18.26 -14.51
N VAL A 306 -7.34 17.20 -15.24
CA VAL A 306 -7.18 15.83 -14.78
C VAL A 306 -5.76 15.36 -15.07
N GLY A 307 -5.13 14.76 -14.07
CA GLY A 307 -3.78 14.21 -14.16
C GLY A 307 -3.52 13.18 -13.08
N ALA A 308 -2.46 12.41 -13.25
CA ALA A 308 -2.11 11.34 -12.32
C ALA A 308 -1.79 11.94 -10.94
N ALA A 309 -2.32 11.31 -9.89
CA ALA A 309 -2.05 11.77 -8.53
C ALA A 309 -0.55 11.71 -8.21
N ASP A 310 -0.03 12.74 -7.55
CA ASP A 310 1.30 12.70 -6.94
C ASP A 310 1.28 11.65 -5.80
N PRO A 311 2.13 10.60 -5.86
CA PRO A 311 2.14 9.56 -4.83
C PRO A 311 2.49 10.10 -3.44
N ILE A 312 3.34 11.12 -3.32
CA ILE A 312 3.70 11.70 -2.03
C ILE A 312 2.57 12.58 -1.50
N ALA A 313 1.92 13.40 -2.34
CA ALA A 313 0.77 14.19 -1.91
C ALA A 313 -0.40 13.29 -1.46
N ALA A 314 -0.65 12.20 -2.19
CA ALA A 314 -1.64 11.19 -1.82
C ALA A 314 -1.29 10.53 -0.48
N LEU A 315 -0.02 10.16 -0.27
CA LEU A 315 0.49 9.60 0.98
C LEU A 315 0.32 10.58 2.16
N MET A 316 0.65 11.86 1.97
CA MET A 316 0.48 12.90 2.99
C MET A 316 -1.00 13.11 3.34
N THR A 317 -1.87 13.15 2.33
CA THR A 317 -3.32 13.29 2.52
C THR A 317 -3.88 12.17 3.41
N VAL A 318 -3.47 10.92 3.17
CA VAL A 318 -3.95 9.80 3.99
C VAL A 318 -3.27 9.72 5.35
N ALA A 319 -2.03 10.20 5.48
CA ALA A 319 -1.32 10.28 6.76
C ALA A 319 -1.94 11.34 7.68
N GLY A 320 -2.30 12.51 7.14
CA GLY A 320 -2.88 13.63 7.89
C GLY A 320 -4.27 13.38 8.48
N ARG A 321 -4.89 12.22 8.21
CA ARG A 321 -6.18 11.83 8.81
C ARG A 321 -6.08 11.48 10.29
N ALA A 322 -4.88 11.14 10.78
CA ALA A 322 -4.66 10.79 12.18
C ALA A 322 -3.23 11.09 12.61
N LYS A 323 -3.07 11.37 13.90
CA LYS A 323 -1.79 11.77 14.50
C LYS A 323 -0.73 10.69 14.41
N GLU A 324 -1.02 9.47 14.84
CA GLU A 324 -0.03 8.41 14.94
C GLU A 324 0.50 7.94 13.58
N PRO A 325 -0.32 7.85 12.50
CA PRO A 325 0.18 7.61 11.16
C PRO A 325 1.03 8.77 10.62
N ALA A 326 0.63 10.02 10.85
CA ALA A 326 1.38 11.20 10.43
C ALA A 326 2.75 11.28 11.13
N GLN A 327 2.80 11.09 12.45
CA GLN A 327 4.05 10.98 13.21
C GLN A 327 4.91 9.82 12.73
N ALA A 328 4.31 8.66 12.49
CA ALA A 328 5.05 7.50 11.97
C ALA A 328 5.64 7.75 10.58
N LEU A 329 5.01 8.59 9.75
CA LEU A 329 5.55 8.98 8.46
C LEU A 329 6.68 10.01 8.61
N LEU A 330 6.44 11.11 9.34
CA LEU A 330 7.24 12.34 9.32
C LEU A 330 8.32 12.45 10.40
N ALA A 331 8.36 11.56 11.40
CA ALA A 331 9.33 11.67 12.51
C ALA A 331 10.81 11.44 12.13
N ASP A 332 11.12 11.18 10.86
CA ASP A 332 12.49 11.01 10.36
C ASP A 332 12.98 12.36 9.80
N ARG A 333 13.96 12.99 10.46
CA ARG A 333 14.44 14.35 10.10
C ARG A 333 14.92 14.42 8.66
N ASP A 334 15.63 13.42 8.16
CA ASP A 334 16.17 13.45 6.80
C ASP A 334 15.04 13.42 5.76
N LEU A 335 14.00 12.63 6.03
CA LEU A 335 12.82 12.58 5.15
C LEU A 335 11.99 13.85 5.25
N LEU A 336 11.85 14.41 6.45
CA LEU A 336 11.14 15.68 6.66
C LEU A 336 11.85 16.83 5.92
N THR A 337 13.18 16.93 6.05
CA THR A 337 14.00 17.90 5.30
C THR A 337 13.77 17.73 3.80
N TYR A 338 13.85 16.50 3.28
CA TYR A 338 13.60 16.26 1.87
C TYR A 338 12.22 16.76 1.40
N VAL A 339 11.14 16.43 2.12
CA VAL A 339 9.79 16.84 1.69
C VAL A 339 9.53 18.33 1.88
N MET A 340 10.20 19.00 2.81
CA MET A 340 10.04 20.45 3.06
C MET A 340 10.97 21.33 2.22
N HIS A 341 12.14 20.83 1.80
CA HIS A 341 13.16 21.60 1.09
C HIS A 341 13.40 21.08 -0.33
N ASP A 342 13.94 19.87 -0.47
CA ASP A 342 14.40 19.36 -1.77
C ASP A 342 13.25 19.13 -2.76
N ARG A 343 12.05 18.81 -2.25
CA ARG A 343 10.85 18.48 -3.04
C ARG A 343 10.01 19.70 -3.44
N ARG A 344 10.40 20.92 -3.07
CA ARG A 344 9.62 22.15 -3.36
C ARG A 344 9.22 22.30 -4.84
N PRO A 345 10.08 22.01 -5.84
CA PRO A 345 9.67 22.07 -7.24
C PRO A 345 8.55 21.07 -7.61
N GLN A 346 8.46 19.93 -6.93
CA GLN A 346 7.37 18.96 -7.14
C GLN A 346 6.07 19.45 -6.53
N TRP A 347 6.13 20.08 -5.36
CA TRP A 347 4.95 20.68 -4.72
C TRP A 347 4.36 21.82 -5.57
N ALA A 348 5.21 22.65 -6.17
CA ALA A 348 4.80 23.74 -7.05
C ALA A 348 4.04 23.26 -8.31
N MET A 349 4.25 22.02 -8.73
CA MET A 349 3.50 21.41 -9.83
C MET A 349 2.14 20.85 -9.42
N GLY A 350 1.87 20.70 -8.13
CA GLY A 350 0.70 19.98 -7.60
C GLY A 350 -0.18 20.85 -6.70
N ASP A 351 -0.27 20.48 -5.43
CA ASP A 351 -1.09 21.13 -4.40
C ASP A 351 -0.33 22.17 -3.57
N HIS A 352 0.84 22.63 -4.05
CA HIS A 352 1.76 23.53 -3.33
C HIS A 352 2.09 23.08 -1.90
N GLY A 353 1.98 21.78 -1.61
CA GLY A 353 2.24 21.22 -0.28
C GLY A 353 1.07 21.27 0.70
N GLU A 354 -0.15 21.58 0.27
CA GLU A 354 -1.33 21.58 1.15
C GLU A 354 -1.50 20.22 1.88
N SER A 355 -1.31 19.11 1.18
CA SER A 355 -1.34 17.78 1.79
C SER A 355 -0.23 17.57 2.81
N LEU A 356 0.99 18.07 2.56
CA LEU A 356 2.09 18.06 3.52
C LEU A 356 1.74 18.89 4.76
N GLY A 357 1.18 20.08 4.59
CA GLY A 357 0.77 20.96 5.69
C GLY A 357 -0.21 20.28 6.63
N ARG A 358 -1.25 19.65 6.09
CA ARG A 358 -2.22 18.86 6.86
C ARG A 358 -1.58 17.69 7.61
N ALA A 359 -0.65 16.97 6.96
CA ALA A 359 0.07 15.87 7.59
C ALA A 359 0.98 16.36 8.73
N MET A 360 1.64 17.51 8.54
CA MET A 360 2.45 18.15 9.57
C MET A 360 1.60 18.59 10.76
N GLU A 361 0.47 19.26 10.54
CA GLU A 361 -0.43 19.68 11.62
C GLU A 361 -0.91 18.47 12.42
N ALA A 362 -1.37 17.42 11.75
CA ALA A 362 -1.78 16.19 12.42
C ALA A 362 -0.66 15.55 13.25
N ALA A 363 0.59 15.60 12.78
CA ALA A 363 1.74 14.99 13.46
C ALA A 363 2.28 15.84 14.62
N MET A 364 2.28 17.15 14.45
CA MET A 364 3.06 18.10 15.25
C MET A 364 2.19 18.84 16.25
N SER A 365 0.88 18.97 16.02
CA SER A 365 -0.02 19.56 17.01
C SER A 365 -0.17 18.68 18.26
N GLY A 366 -0.20 19.34 19.42
CA GLY A 366 -0.44 18.72 20.72
C GLY A 366 0.79 18.65 21.64
N GLN A 367 0.54 18.23 22.87
CA GLN A 367 1.47 18.45 23.99
C GLN A 367 2.40 17.25 24.32
N ASP A 368 2.39 16.17 23.54
CA ASP A 368 3.35 15.07 23.73
C ASP A 368 4.74 15.41 23.20
N ASP A 369 5.75 14.78 23.80
CA ASP A 369 7.17 15.02 23.50
C ASP A 369 7.50 14.84 22.01
N LEU A 370 6.86 13.89 21.33
CA LEU A 370 7.11 13.63 19.92
C LEU A 370 6.57 14.76 19.03
N SER A 371 5.33 15.20 19.27
CA SER A 371 4.76 16.38 18.63
C SER A 371 5.65 17.61 18.78
N LYS A 372 6.07 17.94 20.01
CA LYS A 372 6.98 19.08 20.29
C LYS A 372 8.31 18.95 19.56
N THR A 373 8.92 17.77 19.62
CA THR A 373 10.21 17.50 18.94
C THR A 373 10.07 17.69 17.43
N MET A 374 8.98 17.20 16.83
CA MET A 374 8.72 17.34 15.40
C MET A 374 8.41 18.77 15.00
N ALA A 375 7.65 19.52 15.81
CA ALA A 375 7.40 20.94 15.59
C ALA A 375 8.72 21.73 15.56
N VAL A 376 9.60 21.54 16.56
CA VAL A 376 10.93 22.18 16.59
C VAL A 376 11.77 21.81 15.36
N MET A 377 11.76 20.54 14.95
CA MET A 377 12.48 20.12 13.73
C MET A 377 11.94 20.83 12.48
N ALA A 378 10.62 20.88 12.30
CA ALA A 378 9.99 21.55 11.17
C ALA A 378 10.25 23.06 11.17
N SER A 379 10.18 23.72 12.33
CA SER A 379 10.49 25.14 12.46
C SER A 379 11.94 25.45 12.11
N GLN A 380 12.89 24.59 12.49
CA GLN A 380 14.29 24.75 12.10
C GLN A 380 14.47 24.66 10.59
N ILE A 381 13.90 23.63 9.96
CA ILE A 381 13.96 23.45 8.49
C ILE A 381 13.33 24.66 7.80
N TYR A 382 12.12 25.05 8.20
CA TYR A 382 11.42 26.19 7.63
C TYR A 382 12.17 27.52 7.81
N ALA A 383 12.79 27.74 8.98
CA ALA A 383 13.57 28.95 9.24
C ALA A 383 14.84 29.01 8.38
N ASP A 384 15.51 27.87 8.17
CA ASP A 384 16.69 27.80 7.31
C ASP A 384 16.32 28.04 5.83
N GLU A 385 15.11 27.69 5.41
CA GLU A 385 14.56 28.04 4.09
C GLU A 385 14.21 29.51 3.94
N VAL A 386 13.56 30.12 4.94
CA VAL A 386 13.06 31.50 4.82
C VAL A 386 14.16 32.53 5.06
N ARG A 387 15.11 32.27 5.97
CA ARG A 387 16.14 33.24 6.39
C ARG A 387 16.96 33.82 5.21
N PRO A 388 17.39 33.06 4.20
CA PRO A 388 18.12 33.60 3.05
C PRO A 388 17.31 34.61 2.21
N HIS A 389 15.98 34.56 2.29
CA HIS A 389 15.07 35.42 1.52
C HIS A 389 14.56 36.62 2.32
N VAL A 390 14.99 36.79 3.59
CA VAL A 390 14.49 37.84 4.47
C VAL A 390 15.62 38.83 4.78
N SER A 391 15.37 40.11 4.48
CA SER A 391 16.26 41.23 4.81
C SER A 391 15.47 42.36 5.49
N LEU A 392 16.20 43.36 6.01
CA LEU A 392 15.59 44.58 6.54
C LEU A 392 15.89 45.75 5.59
N ASP A 393 14.88 46.54 5.26
CA ASP A 393 15.06 47.79 4.52
C ASP A 393 15.72 48.89 5.38
N GLU A 394 16.02 50.03 4.75
CA GLU A 394 16.61 51.21 5.40
C GLU A 394 15.76 51.77 6.57
N ASN A 395 14.47 51.39 6.66
CA ASN A 395 13.55 51.79 7.71
C ASN A 395 13.36 50.70 8.78
N GLY A 396 14.10 49.59 8.71
CA GLY A 396 13.96 48.45 9.61
C GLY A 396 12.72 47.61 9.36
N LYS A 397 12.08 47.71 8.19
CA LYS A 397 10.97 46.84 7.79
C LYS A 397 11.49 45.57 7.14
N VAL A 398 10.81 44.46 7.41
CA VAL A 398 11.09 43.18 6.77
C VAL A 398 10.76 43.26 5.28
N VAL A 399 11.73 42.90 4.44
CA VAL A 399 11.59 42.77 2.98
C VAL A 399 11.94 41.34 2.59
N PHE A 400 11.22 40.81 1.61
CA PHE A 400 11.45 39.49 1.05
C PHE A 400 12.12 39.61 -0.32
N ASP A 401 13.28 38.99 -0.47
CA ASP A 401 13.97 38.85 -1.74
C ASP A 401 13.34 37.70 -2.53
N ASN A 402 12.81 38.03 -3.71
CA ASN A 402 12.11 37.12 -4.62
C ASN A 402 11.01 36.28 -3.95
N PRO A 403 9.87 36.89 -3.53
CA PRO A 403 8.81 36.21 -2.78
C PRO A 403 8.24 34.96 -3.47
N SER A 404 8.30 34.90 -4.80
CA SER A 404 7.83 33.74 -5.57
C SER A 404 8.59 32.46 -5.25
N ASP A 405 9.87 32.57 -4.84
CA ASP A 405 10.66 31.40 -4.43
C ASP A 405 10.13 30.77 -3.14
N LEU A 406 9.28 31.48 -2.39
CA LEU A 406 8.58 30.98 -1.21
C LEU A 406 7.21 30.37 -1.55
N ASP A 407 6.71 30.53 -2.78
CA ASP A 407 5.35 30.10 -3.18
C ASP A 407 5.26 28.63 -3.59
N ASP A 408 6.39 28.00 -3.93
CA ASP A 408 6.48 26.57 -4.28
C ASP A 408 5.93 25.62 -3.19
N LEU A 409 5.97 26.08 -1.93
CA LEU A 409 5.43 25.38 -0.77
C LEU A 409 4.44 26.25 0.02
N SER A 410 3.70 27.11 -0.68
CA SER A 410 2.75 28.03 -0.04
C SER A 410 1.62 27.31 0.71
N GLY A 411 1.26 26.09 0.31
CA GLY A 411 0.19 25.30 0.90
C GLY A 411 0.42 24.89 2.36
N ILE A 412 1.67 24.93 2.88
CA ILE A 412 1.94 24.61 4.30
C ILE A 412 1.79 25.81 5.25
N ARG A 413 1.67 27.04 4.73
CA ARG A 413 1.81 28.28 5.51
C ARG A 413 0.82 28.35 6.68
N ASP A 414 -0.45 28.08 6.41
CA ASP A 414 -1.51 28.14 7.43
C ASP A 414 -1.31 27.07 8.51
N ASN A 415 -1.00 25.83 8.10
CA ASN A 415 -0.74 24.73 9.02
C ASN A 415 0.50 24.99 9.88
N MET A 416 1.58 25.56 9.30
CA MET A 416 2.76 25.97 10.07
C MET A 416 2.43 27.05 11.09
N GLY A 417 1.55 27.99 10.76
CA GLY A 417 1.03 28.98 11.69
C GLY A 417 0.31 28.34 12.87
N HIS A 418 -0.55 27.36 12.62
CA HIS A 418 -1.24 26.61 13.68
C HIS A 418 -0.27 25.81 14.56
N ILE A 419 0.67 25.08 13.96
CA ILE A 419 1.68 24.30 14.69
C ILE A 419 2.50 25.21 15.62
N LEU A 420 2.97 26.36 15.10
CA LEU A 420 3.72 27.32 15.93
C LEU A 420 2.85 27.93 17.04
N GLY A 421 1.58 28.20 16.74
CA GLY A 421 0.61 28.70 17.72
C GLY A 421 0.36 27.72 18.86
N ASP A 422 0.24 26.43 18.56
CA ASP A 422 0.05 25.35 19.55
C ASP A 422 1.22 25.19 20.52
N HIS A 423 2.40 25.71 20.16
CA HIS A 423 3.65 25.62 20.91
C HIS A 423 4.19 26.98 21.38
N ALA A 424 3.40 28.06 21.29
CA ALA A 424 3.89 29.40 21.62
C ALA A 424 4.23 29.59 23.13
N ASP A 425 3.67 28.73 23.99
CA ASP A 425 3.88 28.75 25.45
C ASP A 425 5.01 27.81 25.93
N ASP A 426 5.62 27.03 25.02
CA ASP A 426 6.76 26.13 25.28
C ASP A 426 8.11 26.86 25.08
#